data_AF-A0A914M7R5-F1
#
_entry.id   AF-A0A914M7R5-F1
#
_cell.length_a   1.000
_cell.length_b   1.000
_cell.length_c   1.000
_cell.angle_alpha   90.00
_cell.angle_beta   90.00
_cell.angle_gamma   90.00
#
_symmetry.space_group_name_H-M   'P 1'
#
loop_
_entity.id
_entity.type
_entity.pdbx_description
1 polymer ?
#
loop_
_entity_poly.entity_id
_entity_poly.type
_entity_poly.pdbx_seq_one_letter_code
_entity_poly.pdbx_strand_id
1 'polypeptide(L)'
;MFEQNDMSEAQTGIVKISDCSSETFKGMLEFCYTGNVSESTMEDLCVDIFAISHKYQITNLKIKCEQFMASTIDKDNFVQYCRIIELYGSSILEEACVKYIVANREEFLKKDEGWKNLKSTFPCLTHRLLEKLIAEIDKWSASW
;
A
#
# COMPACT_ATOMS: atom_id res chain seq x y z
N MET A 1 5.58 -21.84 12.47
CA MET A 1 4.50 -21.76 13.48
C MET A 1 3.97 -23.16 13.79
N PHE A 2 3.37 -23.87 12.85
CA PHE A 2 2.83 -25.22 13.10
C PHE A 2 3.86 -26.37 13.03
N GLU A 3 5.04 -26.13 12.47
CA GLU A 3 6.11 -27.15 12.37
C GLU A 3 7.01 -27.22 13.61
N GLN A 4 6.88 -26.29 14.55
CA GLN A 4 7.68 -26.26 15.78
C GLN A 4 6.87 -26.79 16.96
N ASN A 5 7.17 -28.01 17.41
CA ASN A 5 6.44 -28.72 18.48
C ASN A 5 6.50 -28.06 19.86
N ASP A 6 7.42 -27.11 20.08
CA ASP A 6 7.56 -26.35 21.32
C ASP A 6 6.56 -25.17 21.42
N MET A 7 5.86 -24.82 20.33
CA MET A 7 4.85 -23.75 20.35
C MET A 7 3.48 -24.27 20.80
N SER A 8 2.81 -23.48 21.62
CA SER A 8 1.46 -23.80 22.11
C SER A 8 0.45 -24.01 20.98
N GLU A 9 0.65 -23.34 19.86
CA GLU A 9 -0.19 -23.40 18.67
C GLU A 9 -0.03 -24.72 17.92
N ALA A 10 1.17 -25.31 17.93
CA ALA A 10 1.41 -26.65 17.39
C ALA A 10 0.80 -27.74 18.28
N GLN A 11 0.81 -27.53 19.61
CA GLN A 11 0.30 -28.50 20.59
C GLN A 11 -1.24 -28.47 20.71
N THR A 12 -1.84 -27.29 20.66
CA THR A 12 -3.30 -27.11 20.83
C THR A 12 -4.05 -27.06 19.50
N GLY A 13 -3.37 -26.78 18.39
CA GLY A 13 -3.99 -26.53 17.08
C GLY A 13 -4.78 -25.23 17.01
N ILE A 14 -4.69 -24.36 18.03
CA ILE A 14 -5.45 -23.10 18.11
C ILE A 14 -4.50 -21.92 17.93
N VAL A 15 -4.82 -21.04 16.98
CA VAL A 15 -4.13 -19.76 16.81
C VAL A 15 -5.06 -18.62 17.21
N LYS A 16 -4.66 -17.86 18.22
CA LYS A 16 -5.39 -16.67 18.66
C LYS A 16 -4.87 -15.44 17.92
N ILE A 17 -5.78 -14.74 17.26
CA ILE A 17 -5.48 -13.54 16.48
C ILE A 17 -6.27 -12.38 17.05
N SER A 18 -5.57 -11.37 17.58
CA SER A 18 -6.16 -10.19 18.20
C SER A 18 -5.82 -8.88 17.49
N ASP A 19 -4.95 -8.93 16.48
CA ASP A 19 -4.37 -7.74 15.85
C ASP A 19 -5.13 -7.28 14.59
N CYS A 20 -6.26 -7.90 14.26
CA CYS A 20 -7.08 -7.51 13.12
C CYS A 20 -8.57 -7.81 13.36
N SER A 21 -9.42 -7.12 12.60
CA SER A 21 -10.85 -7.38 12.61
C SER A 21 -11.18 -8.76 12.02
N SER A 22 -12.29 -9.36 12.45
CA SER A 22 -12.75 -10.64 11.90
C SER A 22 -13.04 -10.55 10.40
N GLU A 23 -13.48 -9.39 9.91
CA GLU A 23 -13.79 -9.18 8.49
C GLU A 23 -12.53 -9.11 7.65
N THR A 24 -11.51 -8.37 8.11
CA THR A 24 -10.20 -8.32 7.46
C THR A 24 -9.58 -9.71 7.38
N PHE A 25 -9.60 -10.46 8.49
CA PHE A 25 -9.05 -11.81 8.50
C PHE A 25 -9.83 -12.77 7.59
N LYS A 26 -11.16 -12.63 7.54
CA LYS A 26 -12.02 -13.39 6.62
C LYS A 26 -11.67 -13.09 5.16
N GLY A 27 -11.42 -11.83 4.80
CA GLY A 27 -10.97 -11.46 3.45
C GLY A 27 -9.64 -12.12 3.07
N MET A 28 -8.69 -12.19 4.02
CA MET A 28 -7.42 -12.92 3.81
C MET A 28 -7.64 -14.43 3.66
N LEU A 29 -8.52 -15.04 4.47
CA LEU A 29 -8.85 -16.45 4.33
C LEU A 29 -9.54 -16.75 3.00
N GLU A 30 -10.48 -15.90 2.57
CA GLU A 30 -11.13 -15.99 1.26
C GLU A 30 -10.08 -16.03 0.15
N PHE A 31 -9.07 -15.17 0.20
CA PHE A 31 -7.95 -15.21 -0.73
C PHE A 31 -7.16 -16.52 -0.66
N CYS A 32 -6.82 -16.99 0.55
CA CYS A 32 -6.06 -18.23 0.71
C CYS A 32 -6.78 -19.45 0.12
N TYR A 33 -8.11 -19.50 0.22
CA TYR A 33 -8.90 -20.64 -0.26
C TYR A 33 -9.37 -20.52 -1.71
N THR A 34 -9.62 -19.30 -2.20
CA THR A 34 -10.21 -19.07 -3.53
C THR A 34 -9.26 -18.42 -4.53
N GLY A 35 -8.14 -17.87 -4.06
CA GLY A 35 -7.22 -17.06 -4.84
C GLY A 35 -7.73 -15.65 -5.13
N ASN A 36 -8.89 -15.24 -4.59
CA ASN A 36 -9.49 -13.94 -4.83
C ASN A 36 -10.11 -13.33 -3.57
N VAL A 37 -10.34 -12.02 -3.60
CA VAL A 37 -11.09 -11.28 -2.58
C VAL A 37 -12.21 -10.55 -3.30
N SER A 38 -13.40 -10.58 -2.73
CA SER A 38 -14.56 -9.80 -3.20
C SER A 38 -14.24 -8.30 -3.31
N GLU A 39 -14.77 -7.65 -4.35
CA GLU A 39 -14.51 -6.23 -4.64
C GLU A 39 -14.96 -5.32 -3.50
N SER A 40 -16.16 -5.54 -2.95
CA SER A 40 -16.68 -4.81 -1.79
C SER A 40 -15.73 -4.89 -0.59
N THR A 41 -15.14 -6.06 -0.34
CA THR A 41 -14.20 -6.26 0.77
C THR A 41 -12.88 -5.52 0.51
N MET A 42 -12.44 -5.43 -0.74
CA MET A 42 -11.27 -4.64 -1.11
C MET A 42 -11.57 -3.14 -0.97
N GLU A 43 -12.75 -2.66 -1.36
CA GLU A 43 -13.12 -1.25 -1.23
C GLU A 43 -13.09 -0.77 0.23
N ASP A 44 -13.69 -1.54 1.15
CA ASP A 44 -13.80 -1.15 2.56
C ASP A 44 -12.52 -1.44 3.36
N LEU A 45 -11.81 -2.54 3.07
CA LEU A 45 -10.77 -3.10 3.96
C LEU A 45 -9.39 -3.25 3.29
N CYS A 46 -9.14 -2.65 2.11
CA CYS A 46 -7.87 -2.85 1.39
C CYS A 46 -6.63 -2.62 2.25
N VAL A 47 -6.61 -1.54 3.03
CA VAL A 47 -5.45 -1.13 3.83
C VAL A 47 -5.19 -2.13 4.96
N ASP A 48 -6.24 -2.58 5.64
CA ASP A 48 -6.13 -3.57 6.71
C ASP A 48 -5.71 -4.94 6.15
N ILE A 49 -6.28 -5.34 4.99
CA ILE A 49 -5.93 -6.58 4.30
C ILE A 49 -4.46 -6.54 3.86
N PHE A 50 -4.00 -5.39 3.35
CA PHE A 50 -2.60 -5.18 3.02
C PHE A 50 -1.70 -5.36 4.24
N ALA A 51 -2.04 -4.74 5.37
CA ALA A 51 -1.26 -4.84 6.61
C ALA A 51 -1.13 -6.29 7.11
N ILE A 52 -2.22 -7.05 7.11
CA ILE A 52 -2.16 -8.47 7.51
C ILE A 52 -1.47 -9.33 6.45
N SER A 53 -1.64 -9.05 5.16
CA SER A 53 -0.95 -9.78 4.09
C SER A 53 0.57 -9.61 4.20
N HIS A 54 1.04 -8.43 4.61
CA HIS A 54 2.44 -8.18 4.91
C HIS A 54 2.91 -8.95 6.15
N LYS A 55 2.13 -8.94 7.23
CA LYS A 55 2.45 -9.67 8.48
C LYS A 55 2.54 -11.17 8.28
N TYR A 56 1.60 -11.77 7.56
CA TYR A 56 1.55 -13.19 7.25
C TYR A 56 2.37 -13.57 6.00
N GLN A 57 3.07 -12.62 5.38
CA GLN A 57 3.93 -12.80 4.21
C GLN A 57 3.21 -13.44 3.00
N ILE A 58 1.95 -13.05 2.79
CA ILE A 58 1.14 -13.48 1.64
C ILE A 58 1.39 -12.49 0.50
N THR A 59 2.50 -12.68 -0.21
CA THR A 59 2.99 -11.75 -1.25
C THR A 59 1.96 -11.47 -2.36
N ASN A 60 1.23 -12.49 -2.81
CA ASN A 60 0.25 -12.32 -3.88
C ASN A 60 -0.94 -11.44 -3.46
N LEU A 61 -1.39 -11.57 -2.21
CA LEU A 61 -2.45 -10.72 -1.67
C LEU A 61 -1.94 -9.29 -1.47
N LYS A 62 -0.71 -9.14 -0.97
CA LYS A 62 -0.04 -7.84 -0.85
C LYS A 62 -0.03 -7.10 -2.18
N ILE A 63 0.46 -7.74 -3.25
CA ILE A 63 0.52 -7.15 -4.59
C ILE A 63 -0.86 -6.77 -5.11
N LYS A 64 -1.87 -7.62 -4.87
CA LYS A 64 -3.26 -7.34 -5.28
C LYS A 64 -3.80 -6.09 -4.60
N CYS A 65 -3.56 -5.93 -3.31
CA CYS A 65 -3.92 -4.72 -2.56
C CYS A 65 -3.15 -3.50 -3.07
N GLU A 66 -1.85 -3.63 -3.36
CA GLU A 66 -1.03 -2.54 -3.91
C GLU A 66 -1.56 -2.06 -5.26
N GLN A 67 -1.96 -2.97 -6.15
CA GLN A 67 -2.56 -2.65 -7.44
C GLN A 67 -3.92 -1.97 -7.31
N PHE A 68 -4.73 -2.42 -6.34
CA PHE A 68 -6.02 -1.81 -6.06
C PHE A 68 -5.85 -0.38 -5.56
N MET A 69 -5.02 -0.16 -4.53
CA MET A 69 -4.69 1.16 -4.02
C MET A 69 -4.08 2.07 -5.09
N ALA A 70 -3.22 1.53 -5.94
CA ALA A 70 -2.64 2.28 -7.06
C ALA A 70 -3.68 2.78 -8.07
N SER A 71 -4.82 2.08 -8.19
CA SER A 71 -5.91 2.44 -9.12
C SER A 71 -6.93 3.41 -8.51
N THR A 72 -6.99 3.51 -7.18
CA THR A 72 -7.98 4.30 -6.45
C THR A 72 -7.42 5.58 -5.82
N ILE A 73 -6.20 6.00 -6.20
CA ILE A 73 -5.54 7.18 -5.64
C ILE A 73 -6.38 8.45 -5.89
N ASP A 74 -6.66 9.17 -4.80
CA ASP A 74 -7.35 10.45 -4.75
C ASP A 74 -6.69 11.38 -3.72
N LYS A 75 -7.02 12.67 -3.73
CA LYS A 75 -6.46 13.67 -2.82
C LYS A 75 -6.64 13.32 -1.34
N ASP A 76 -7.71 12.62 -0.97
CA ASP A 76 -8.01 12.27 0.42
C ASP A 76 -7.15 11.10 0.92
N ASN A 77 -6.97 10.07 0.07
CA ASN A 77 -6.21 8.88 0.43
C ASN A 77 -4.70 8.98 0.16
N PHE A 78 -4.27 9.97 -0.65
CA PHE A 78 -2.88 10.13 -1.06
C PHE A 78 -1.90 10.16 0.12
N VAL A 79 -2.21 10.94 1.16
CA VAL A 79 -1.35 11.07 2.34
C VAL A 79 -1.25 9.74 3.11
N GLN A 80 -2.36 8.99 3.18
CA GLN A 80 -2.35 7.67 3.81
C GLN A 80 -1.51 6.68 3.01
N TYR A 81 -1.60 6.69 1.69
CA TYR A 81 -0.79 5.83 0.81
C TYR A 81 0.70 6.16 0.88
N CYS A 82 1.06 7.45 0.96
CA CYS A 82 2.44 7.87 1.23
C CYS A 82 2.97 7.27 2.53
N ARG A 83 2.17 7.30 3.60
CA ARG A 83 2.54 6.67 4.88
C ARG A 83 2.72 5.16 4.75
N ILE A 84 1.87 4.48 3.99
CA ILE A 84 1.98 3.04 3.72
C ILE A 84 3.26 2.71 2.96
N ILE A 85 3.63 3.52 1.95
CA ILE A 85 4.89 3.35 1.21
C ILE A 85 6.09 3.46 2.15
N GLU A 86 6.08 4.44 3.06
CA GLU A 86 7.18 4.64 4.00
C GLU A 86 7.29 3.52 5.04
N LEU A 87 6.16 2.99 5.53
CA LEU A 87 6.13 1.93 6.53
C LEU A 87 6.43 0.54 5.97
N TYR A 88 5.85 0.19 4.82
CA TYR A 88 5.85 -1.18 4.30
C TYR A 88 6.71 -1.38 3.06
N GLY A 89 7.20 -0.30 2.45
CA GLY A 89 8.01 -0.35 1.23
C GLY A 89 7.25 -0.97 0.06
N SER A 90 6.48 -0.14 -0.65
CA SER A 90 5.75 -0.56 -1.85
C SER A 90 6.25 0.19 -3.09
N SER A 91 6.90 -0.51 -4.01
CA SER A 91 7.36 0.09 -5.28
C SER A 91 6.18 0.42 -6.21
N ILE A 92 5.16 -0.46 -6.24
CA ILE A 92 3.98 -0.29 -7.11
C ILE A 92 3.19 0.95 -6.71
N LEU A 93 2.93 1.11 -5.40
CA LEU A 93 2.19 2.25 -4.89
C LEU A 93 3.00 3.54 -5.02
N GLU A 94 4.33 3.48 -4.83
CA GLU A 94 5.21 4.62 -5.06
C GLU A 94 5.16 5.13 -6.51
N GLU A 95 5.24 4.23 -7.50
CA GLU A 95 5.12 4.60 -8.91
C GLU A 95 3.75 5.19 -9.24
N ALA A 96 2.68 4.66 -8.65
CA ALA A 96 1.33 5.18 -8.83
C ALA A 96 1.18 6.58 -8.20
N CYS A 97 1.72 6.82 -7.01
CA CYS A 97 1.76 8.14 -6.39
C CYS A 97 2.53 9.16 -7.25
N VAL A 98 3.67 8.77 -7.83
CA VAL A 98 4.42 9.63 -8.76
C VAL A 98 3.54 10.02 -9.95
N LYS A 99 2.88 9.05 -10.59
CA LYS A 99 1.98 9.31 -11.72
C LYS A 99 0.83 10.23 -11.34
N TYR A 100 0.25 10.04 -10.15
CA TYR A 100 -0.81 10.90 -9.63
C TYR A 100 -0.34 12.36 -9.44
N ILE A 101 0.87 12.57 -8.89
CA ILE A 101 1.46 13.91 -8.76
C ILE A 101 1.69 14.54 -10.15
N VAL A 102 2.21 13.79 -11.12
CA VAL A 102 2.44 14.30 -12.49
C VAL A 102 1.13 14.71 -13.16
N ALA A 103 0.09 13.88 -13.04
CA ALA A 103 -1.23 14.17 -13.60
C ALA A 103 -1.87 15.42 -12.97
N ASN A 104 -1.69 15.62 -11.66
CA ASN A 104 -2.26 16.74 -10.92
C ASN A 104 -1.24 17.85 -10.64
N ARG A 105 -0.16 17.93 -11.43
CA ARG A 105 0.98 18.84 -11.19
C ARG A 105 0.57 20.29 -10.94
N GLU A 106 -0.45 20.78 -11.65
CA GLU A 106 -0.88 22.17 -11.51
C GLU A 106 -1.51 22.44 -10.14
N GLU A 107 -2.22 21.47 -9.57
CA GLU A 107 -2.79 21.60 -8.24
C GLU A 107 -1.69 21.54 -7.18
N PHE A 108 -0.74 20.61 -7.31
CA PHE A 108 0.40 20.49 -6.39
C PHE A 108 1.38 21.68 -6.46
N LEU A 109 1.52 22.32 -7.63
CA LEU A 109 2.37 23.50 -7.82
C LEU A 109 1.67 24.81 -7.43
N LYS A 110 0.35 24.92 -7.63
CA LYS A 110 -0.41 26.16 -7.30
C LYS A 110 -0.87 26.19 -5.84
N LYS A 111 -1.33 25.06 -5.29
CA LYS A 111 -1.66 24.91 -3.87
C LYS A 111 -0.44 24.33 -3.17
N ASP A 112 0.36 25.23 -2.62
CA ASP A 112 1.58 24.94 -1.86
C ASP A 112 1.33 23.98 -0.67
N GLU A 113 0.09 23.86 -0.20
CA GLU A 113 -0.33 23.04 0.94
C GLU A 113 -0.02 21.55 0.76
N GLY A 114 -0.33 20.93 -0.38
CA GLY A 114 -0.18 19.49 -0.59
C GLY A 114 1.29 19.06 -0.58
N TRP A 115 2.14 19.84 -1.26
CA TRP A 115 3.56 19.58 -1.37
C TRP A 115 4.34 19.98 -0.10
N LYS A 116 3.98 21.08 0.55
CA LYS A 116 4.55 21.46 1.86
C LYS A 116 4.22 20.41 2.92
N ASN A 117 2.97 19.96 2.98
CA ASN A 117 2.56 18.93 3.93
C ASN A 117 3.35 17.63 3.72
N LEU A 118 3.55 17.21 2.46
CA LEU A 118 4.37 16.04 2.15
C LEU A 118 5.83 16.21 2.59
N LYS A 119 6.43 17.37 2.30
CA LYS A 119 7.80 17.70 2.72
C LYS A 119 7.99 17.69 4.23
N SER A 120 7.01 18.23 4.96
CA SER A 120 7.06 18.29 6.42
C SER A 120 6.80 16.95 7.08
N THR A 121 5.90 16.14 6.51
CA THR A 121 5.49 14.87 7.11
C THR A 121 6.45 13.72 6.74
N PHE A 122 6.92 13.67 5.50
CA PHE A 122 7.71 12.56 4.95
C PHE A 122 8.88 13.08 4.09
N PRO A 123 9.96 13.60 4.71
CA PRO A 123 11.07 14.21 3.96
C PRO A 123 11.83 13.18 3.09
N CYS A 124 12.01 11.95 3.57
CA CYS A 124 12.70 10.89 2.84
C CYS A 124 11.89 10.39 1.64
N LEU A 125 10.59 10.18 1.82
CA LEU A 125 9.69 9.81 0.73
C LEU A 125 9.63 10.91 -0.33
N THR A 126 9.52 12.17 0.10
CA THR A 126 9.48 13.31 -0.84
C THR A 126 10.75 13.39 -1.69
N HIS A 127 11.92 13.11 -1.12
CA HIS A 127 13.17 13.04 -1.88
C HIS A 127 13.12 11.96 -2.97
N ARG A 128 12.73 10.72 -2.61
CA ARG A 128 12.60 9.61 -3.57
C ARG A 128 11.59 9.89 -4.67
N LEU A 129 10.44 10.47 -4.31
CA LEU A 129 9.41 10.87 -5.26
C LEU A 129 9.95 11.95 -6.21
N LEU A 130 10.68 12.94 -5.71
CA LEU A 130 11.34 13.95 -6.53
C LEU A 130 12.35 13.36 -7.51
N GLU A 131 13.21 12.44 -7.06
CA GLU A 131 14.17 11.76 -7.94
C GLU A 131 13.44 11.01 -9.07
N LYS A 132 12.35 10.30 -8.75
CA LYS A 132 11.51 9.63 -9.75
C LYS A 132 10.80 10.59 -10.69
N LEU A 133 10.30 11.72 -10.19
CA LEU A 133 9.67 12.76 -11.01
C LEU A 133 10.65 13.36 -12.02
N ILE A 134 11.88 13.66 -11.57
CA ILE A 134 12.94 14.18 -12.45
C ILE A 134 13.28 13.17 -13.55
N ALA A 135 13.41 11.89 -13.18
CA ALA A 135 13.67 10.82 -14.15
C ALA A 135 12.52 10.64 -15.17
N GLU A 136 11.26 10.83 -14.75
CA GLU A 136 10.11 10.78 -15.67
C GLU A 136 10.06 11.99 -16.62
N ILE A 137 10.42 13.18 -16.14
CA ILE A 137 10.50 14.39 -16.97
C ILE A 137 11.64 14.28 -18.01
N ASP A 138 12.79 13.70 -17.61
CA ASP A 138 13.93 13.48 -18.50
C ASP A 138 13.56 12.57 -19.68
N LYS A 139 12.82 11.47 -19.42
CA LYS A 139 12.28 10.58 -20.47
C LYS A 139 11.36 11.31 -21.44
N TRP A 140 10.53 12.24 -20.96
CA TRP A 140 9.68 13.05 -21.83
C TRP A 140 10.49 14.03 -22.67
N SER A 141 11.60 14.56 -22.17
CA SER A 141 12.49 15.45 -22.92
C SER A 141 13.32 14.73 -23.99
N ALA A 142 13.69 13.46 -23.75
CA ALA A 142 14.46 12.63 -24.67
C ALA A 142 13.63 11.99 -25.81
N SER A 143 12.30 12.17 -25.78
CA SER A 143 11.38 11.63 -26.78
C SER A 143 11.04 12.63 -27.90
N TRP A 144 11.74 13.77 -27.98
CA TRP A 144 11.61 14.80 -29.01
C TRP A 144 12.92 14.99 -29.78
#